data_AF-A0A6N2AGR4-F1
#
_entry.id   AF-A0A6N2AGR4-F1
#
_cell.length_a   1.000
_cell.length_b   1.000
_cell.length_c   1.000
_cell.angle_alpha   90.00
_cell.angle_beta   90.00
_cell.angle_gamma   90.00
#
_symmetry.space_group_name_H-M   'P 1'
#
loop_
_entity.id
_entity.type
_entity.pdbx_description
1 polymer ?
#
loop_
_entity_poly.entity_id
_entity_poly.type
_entity_poly.pdbx_seq_one_letter_code
_entity_poly.pdbx_strand_id
1 'polypeptide(L)'
;MGLINMQLWNRAAIVKLCWDLANKEDKLWIKWIHVYYIRGQNEWQKREQASWMIRKIMKTKQIVDQVHIKEGKGMVRQIYDILRGEQAKPVWKCLMFKNSARPKARFILWILMYRKLATKDRLV
;
A
#
# COMPACT_ATOMS: atom_id res chain seq x y z
N MET A 1 3.76 -9.87 -15.38
CA MET A 1 4.41 -9.42 -14.15
C MET A 1 3.39 -8.70 -13.29
N GLY A 2 2.96 -9.31 -12.18
CA GLY A 2 2.15 -8.65 -11.16
C GLY A 2 3.01 -7.68 -10.38
N LEU A 3 3.41 -6.57 -11.01
CA LEU A 3 4.22 -5.55 -10.37
C LEU A 3 3.40 -4.95 -9.23
N ILE A 4 3.96 -5.02 -8.03
CA ILE A 4 3.39 -4.40 -6.87
C ILE A 4 3.37 -2.89 -7.12
N ASN A 5 2.20 -2.26 -6.99
CA ASN A 5 2.12 -0.81 -6.96
C ASN A 5 2.84 -0.32 -5.69
N MET A 6 4.08 0.12 -5.86
CA MET A 6 4.96 0.51 -4.75
C MET A 6 4.43 1.73 -4.01
N GLN A 7 3.75 2.66 -4.69
CA GLN A 7 3.11 3.80 -4.03
C GLN A 7 1.99 3.32 -3.09
N LEU A 8 1.20 2.35 -3.53
CA LEU A 8 0.12 1.78 -2.74
C LEU A 8 0.64 0.88 -1.62
N TRP A 9 1.73 0.16 -1.83
CA TRP A 9 2.42 -0.59 -0.78
C TRP A 9 3.03 0.33 0.28
N ASN A 10 3.62 1.45 -0.14
CA ASN A 10 4.13 2.48 0.79
C ASN A 10 2.98 3.09 1.60
N ARG A 11 1.83 3.38 0.97
CA ARG A 11 0.62 3.81 1.69
C ARG A 11 0.18 2.76 2.71
N ALA A 12 0.11 1.49 2.31
CA ALA A 12 -0.26 0.40 3.22
C ALA A 12 0.72 0.27 4.41
N ALA A 13 2.01 0.48 4.19
CA ALA A 13 3.01 0.50 5.27
C ALA A 13 2.81 1.68 6.23
N ILE A 14 2.48 2.87 5.72
CA ILE A 14 2.17 4.05 6.54
C ILE A 14 0.89 3.84 7.36
N VAL A 15 -0.15 3.26 6.76
CA VAL A 15 -1.40 2.88 7.47
C VAL A 15 -1.07 1.92 8.62
N LYS A 16 -0.23 0.90 8.37
CA LYS A 16 0.20 -0.06 9.40
C LYS A 16 0.97 0.62 10.54
N LEU A 17 1.84 1.58 10.22
CA LEU A 17 2.54 2.40 11.22
C LEU A 17 1.57 3.25 12.05
N CYS A 18 0.54 3.82 11.41
CA CYS A 18 -0.51 4.58 12.08
C CYS A 18 -1.34 3.69 13.01
N TRP A 19 -1.65 2.47 12.58
CA TRP A 19 -2.34 1.48 13.40
C TRP A 19 -1.49 1.05 14.61
N ASP A 20 -0.20 0.80 14.41
CA ASP A 20 0.74 0.50 15.51
C ASP A 20 0.79 1.67 16.51
N LEU A 21 0.76 2.93 16.04
CA LEU A 21 0.75 4.14 16.88
C LEU A 21 -0.53 4.26 17.73
N ALA A 22 -1.67 3.80 17.22
CA ALA A 22 -2.96 3.85 17.91
C ALA A 22 -3.18 2.68 18.88
N ASN A 23 -2.73 1.46 18.52
CA ASN A 23 -3.04 0.24 19.26
C ASN A 23 -1.86 -0.36 20.05
N LYS A 24 -0.62 0.06 19.82
CA LYS A 24 0.57 -0.50 20.50
C LYS A 24 1.41 0.59 21.16
N GLU A 25 1.19 0.79 22.45
CA GLU A 25 1.92 1.77 23.25
C GLU A 25 3.32 1.31 23.67
N ASP A 26 3.72 0.06 23.42
CA ASP A 26 4.95 -0.51 24.00
C ASP A 26 6.26 -0.04 23.35
N LYS A 27 6.22 0.63 22.18
CA LYS A 27 7.45 1.10 21.52
C LYS A 27 7.84 2.48 22.02
N LEU A 28 9.11 2.67 22.37
CA LEU A 28 9.64 3.93 22.91
C LEU A 28 9.35 5.14 22.01
N TRP A 29 9.49 5.00 20.69
CA TRP A 29 9.20 6.07 19.73
C TRP A 29 7.70 6.44 19.67
N ILE A 30 6.81 5.48 19.97
CA ILE A 30 5.36 5.70 20.08
C ILE A 30 5.05 6.46 21.38
N LYS A 31 5.61 6.03 22.52
CA LYS A 31 5.50 6.77 23.79
C LYS A 31 6.04 8.19 23.66
N TRP A 32 7.15 8.37 22.95
CA TRP A 32 7.73 9.69 22.68
C TRP A 32 6.77 10.57 21.87
N ILE A 33 6.12 10.03 20.84
CA ILE A 33 5.09 10.76 20.08
C ILE A 33 3.91 11.12 20.98
N HIS A 34 3.41 10.21 21.81
CA HIS A 34 2.31 10.49 22.74
C HIS A 34 2.68 11.58 23.76
N VAL A 35 3.86 11.51 24.36
CA VAL A 35 4.31 12.52 25.34
C VAL A 35 4.59 13.88 24.69
N TYR A 36 5.11 13.91 23.47
CA TYR A 36 5.50 15.17 22.80
C TYR A 36 4.36 15.83 22.02
N TYR A 37 3.50 15.03 21.38
CA TYR A 37 2.42 15.53 20.51
C TYR A 37 1.03 15.49 21.15
N ILE A 38 0.77 14.57 22.08
CA ILE A 38 -0.59 14.32 22.63
C ILE A 38 -0.74 14.85 24.06
N ARG A 39 0.36 15.06 24.80
CA ARG A 39 0.32 15.67 26.12
C ARG A 39 -0.17 17.14 26.02
N GLY A 40 -1.45 17.33 26.30
CA GLY A 40 -2.09 18.65 26.41
C GLY A 40 -3.19 18.98 25.39
N GLN A 41 -3.59 18.07 24.50
CA GLN A 41 -4.77 18.29 23.62
C GLN A 41 -5.59 17.01 23.42
N ASN A 42 -6.92 17.17 23.42
CA ASN A 42 -7.89 16.09 23.19
C ASN A 42 -8.03 15.69 21.72
N GLU A 43 -7.47 16.46 20.78
CA GLU A 43 -7.69 16.23 19.36
C GLU A 43 -6.39 16.32 18.56
N TRP A 44 -6.28 15.42 17.57
CA TRP A 44 -5.20 15.31 16.60
C TRP A 44 -5.22 16.49 15.60
N GLN A 45 -5.48 17.72 16.05
CA GLN A 45 -5.55 18.89 15.21
C GLN A 45 -4.17 19.55 15.08
N LYS A 46 -3.58 19.30 13.91
CA LYS A 46 -2.83 20.28 13.11
C LYS A 46 -1.83 21.17 13.86
N ARG A 47 -0.86 20.58 14.58
CA ARG A 47 0.38 21.30 14.88
C ARG A 47 1.15 21.53 13.58
N GLU A 48 1.32 22.79 13.20
CA GLU A 48 2.20 23.20 12.09
C GLU A 48 3.67 22.76 12.32
N GLN A 49 4.04 22.59 13.59
CA GLN A 49 5.34 22.12 14.08
C GLN A 49 5.57 20.60 13.96
N ALA A 50 4.60 19.83 13.45
CA ALA A 50 4.77 18.39 13.29
C ALA A 50 5.72 18.05 12.14
N SER A 51 6.61 17.08 12.36
CA SER A 51 7.50 16.59 11.30
C SER A 51 6.68 16.07 10.10
N TRP A 52 7.26 16.18 8.90
CA TRP A 52 6.60 15.76 7.65
C TRP A 52 6.01 14.34 7.73
N MET A 53 6.75 13.44 8.37
CA MET A 53 6.33 12.06 8.61
C MET A 53 5.07 11.96 9.48
N ILE A 54 5.00 12.72 10.57
CA ILE A 54 3.85 12.73 11.48
C ILE A 54 2.63 13.33 10.78
N ARG A 55 2.81 14.42 10.03
CA ARG A 55 1.73 14.98 9.19
C ARG A 55 1.18 13.96 8.19
N LYS A 56 2.04 13.08 7.65
CA LYS A 56 1.63 12.01 6.73
C LYS A 56 0.85 10.90 7.44
N ILE A 57 1.29 10.51 8.64
CA ILE A 57 0.61 9.52 9.48
C ILE A 57 -0.78 10.03 9.88
N MET A 58 -0.88 11.27 10.36
CA MET A 58 -2.14 11.89 10.78
C MET A 58 -3.18 11.95 9.65
N LYS A 59 -2.77 12.34 8.44
CA LYS A 59 -3.66 12.32 7.26
C LYS A 59 -4.17 10.92 6.92
N THR A 60 -3.39 9.90 7.25
CA THR A 60 -3.70 8.50 6.93
C THR A 60 -4.58 7.86 8.00
N LYS A 61 -4.68 8.43 9.21
CA LYS A 61 -5.51 7.94 10.31
C LYS A 61 -7.00 7.82 9.93
N GLN A 62 -7.55 8.78 9.19
CA GLN A 62 -8.92 8.70 8.68
C GLN A 62 -9.18 7.47 7.80
N ILE A 63 -8.14 6.97 7.11
CA ILE A 63 -8.23 5.77 6.28
C ILE A 63 -8.17 4.51 7.16
N VAL A 64 -7.46 4.56 8.29
CA VAL A 64 -7.38 3.46 9.26
C VAL A 64 -8.74 3.23 9.93
N ASP A 65 -9.44 4.29 10.35
CA ASP A 65 -10.75 4.18 11.03
C ASP A 65 -11.82 3.54 10.14
N GLN A 66 -11.69 3.63 8.81
CA GLN A 66 -12.61 3.00 7.86
C GLN A 66 -12.29 1.52 7.59
N VAL A 67 -11.07 1.06 7.92
CA VAL A 67 -10.59 -0.29 7.58
C VAL A 67 -10.55 -1.14 8.84
N HIS A 68 -11.43 -2.13 8.92
CA HIS A 68 -11.39 -3.17 9.96
C HIS A 68 -10.18 -4.10 9.75
N ILE A 69 -9.00 -3.68 10.22
CA ILE A 69 -7.75 -4.45 10.14
C ILE A 69 -7.81 -5.58 11.17
N LYS A 70 -7.69 -6.83 10.72
CA LYS A 70 -7.52 -7.98 11.62
C LYS A 70 -6.06 -8.05 12.07
N GLU A 71 -5.84 -8.06 13.38
CA GLU A 71 -4.50 -8.20 13.95
C GLU A 71 -3.85 -9.52 13.51
N GLY A 72 -2.63 -9.47 12.97
CA GLY A 72 -1.91 -10.69 12.59
C GLY A 72 -0.70 -10.49 11.67
N LYS A 73 -0.06 -11.61 11.32
CA LYS A 73 1.03 -11.63 10.33
C LYS A 73 0.47 -11.22 8.96
N GLY A 74 1.04 -10.16 8.36
CA GLY A 74 0.68 -9.73 7.01
C GLY A 74 -0.29 -8.54 6.91
N MET A 75 -0.48 -7.74 7.97
CA MET A 75 -1.34 -6.54 7.93
C MET A 75 -1.08 -5.62 6.72
N VAL A 76 0.19 -5.37 6.36
CA VAL A 76 0.52 -4.51 5.19
C VAL A 76 -0.06 -5.07 3.90
N ARG A 77 -0.06 -6.41 3.75
CA ARG A 77 -0.63 -7.07 2.57
C ARG A 77 -2.16 -6.98 2.57
N GLN A 78 -2.80 -7.15 3.74
CA GLN A 78 -4.26 -7.00 3.86
C GLN A 78 -4.69 -5.58 3.53
N ILE A 79 -4.03 -4.58 4.11
CA ILE A 79 -4.28 -3.16 3.82
C ILE A 79 -4.03 -2.88 2.34
N TYR A 80 -2.95 -3.41 1.77
CA TYR A 80 -2.65 -3.26 0.36
C TYR A 80 -3.74 -3.86 -0.54
N ASP A 81 -4.25 -5.04 -0.21
CA ASP A 81 -5.33 -5.69 -0.97
C ASP A 81 -6.65 -4.90 -0.86
N ILE A 82 -6.95 -4.34 0.32
CA ILE A 82 -8.12 -3.46 0.55
C ILE A 82 -7.98 -2.15 -0.27
N LEU A 83 -6.82 -1.49 -0.19
CA LEU A 83 -6.55 -0.26 -0.93
C LEU A 83 -6.49 -0.45 -2.44
N ARG A 84 -6.16 -1.67 -2.90
CA ARG A 84 -6.13 -2.02 -4.33
C ARG A 84 -7.53 -2.31 -4.88
N GLY A 85 -8.48 -2.64 -4.00
CA GLY A 85 -9.83 -3.07 -4.34
C GLY A 85 -9.88 -4.43 -5.03
N GLU A 86 -11.08 -4.87 -5.35
CA GLU A 86 -11.30 -6.06 -6.20
C GLU A 86 -10.92 -5.73 -7.64
N GLN A 87 -9.72 -6.12 -8.04
CA GLN A 87 -9.34 -6.17 -9.44
C GLN A 87 -9.76 -7.51 -10.00
N ALA A 88 -10.50 -7.49 -11.12
CA ALA A 88 -10.79 -8.69 -11.88
C ALA A 88 -9.46 -9.41 -12.16
N LYS A 89 -9.35 -10.65 -11.68
CA LYS A 89 -8.16 -11.47 -11.94
C LYS A 89 -8.03 -11.57 -13.46
N PRO A 90 -6.92 -11.11 -14.05
CA PRO A 90 -6.82 -11.12 -15.50
C PRO A 90 -6.88 -12.55 -16.02
N VAL A 91 -7.71 -12.78 -17.03
CA VAL A 91 -7.93 -14.11 -17.66
C VAL A 91 -6.60 -14.74 -18.10
N TRP A 92 -5.64 -13.92 -18.52
CA TRP A 92 -4.31 -14.34 -18.96
C TRP A 92 -3.36 -14.77 -17.83
N LYS A 93 -3.78 -14.82 -16.55
CA LYS A 93 -2.91 -15.25 -15.44
C LYS A 93 -2.32 -16.65 -15.68
N CYS A 94 -3.10 -17.59 -16.21
CA CYS A 94 -2.62 -18.94 -16.54
C CYS A 94 -1.57 -18.92 -17.65
N LEU A 95 -1.76 -18.07 -18.68
CA LEU A 95 -0.82 -17.90 -19.79
C LEU A 95 0.54 -17.33 -19.36
N MET A 96 0.60 -16.65 -18.20
CA MET A 96 1.81 -16.03 -17.69
C MET A 96 2.57 -16.85 -16.66
N PHE A 97 1.85 -17.52 -15.75
CA PHE A 97 2.46 -18.14 -14.55
C PHE A 97 2.54 -19.67 -14.60
N LYS A 98 1.74 -20.36 -15.44
CA LYS A 98 1.78 -21.82 -15.63
C LYS A 98 2.30 -22.22 -17.03
N ASN A 99 3.01 -21.30 -17.68
CA ASN A 99 3.46 -21.48 -19.04
C ASN A 99 4.90 -22.02 -19.04
N SER A 100 5.20 -23.07 -19.82
CA SER A 100 6.55 -23.64 -19.98
C SER A 100 7.43 -22.83 -20.97
N ALA A 101 6.88 -21.79 -21.60
CA ALA A 101 7.59 -20.95 -22.55
C ALA A 101 8.85 -20.29 -21.97
N ARG A 102 9.81 -20.00 -22.84
CA ARG A 102 11.06 -19.32 -22.49
C ARG A 102 10.78 -17.95 -21.84
N PRO A 103 11.61 -17.48 -20.89
CA PRO A 103 11.41 -16.18 -20.23
C PRO A 103 11.22 -15.00 -21.20
N LYS A 104 11.96 -14.99 -22.33
CA LYS A 104 11.81 -13.98 -23.39
C LYS A 104 10.39 -13.95 -23.97
N ALA A 105 9.79 -15.11 -24.26
CA ALA A 105 8.44 -15.20 -24.79
C ALA A 105 7.38 -14.76 -23.77
N ARG A 106 7.56 -15.12 -22.49
CA ARG A 106 6.68 -14.64 -21.41
C ARG A 106 6.75 -13.11 -21.26
N PHE A 107 7.94 -12.52 -21.41
CA PHE A 107 8.12 -11.08 -21.36
C PHE A 107 7.44 -10.36 -22.53
N ILE A 108 7.61 -10.85 -23.76
CA ILE A 108 6.92 -10.31 -24.94
C ILE A 108 5.40 -10.43 -24.80
N LEU A 109 4.90 -11.59 -24.38
CA LEU A 109 3.48 -11.82 -24.10
C LEU A 109 2.96 -10.86 -23.04
N TRP A 110 3.73 -10.58 -21.98
CA TRP A 110 3.36 -9.58 -20.98
C TRP A 110 3.17 -8.19 -21.59
N ILE A 111 4.14 -7.72 -22.37
CA ILE A 111 4.09 -6.40 -23.01
C ILE A 111 2.91 -6.32 -23.99
N LEU A 112 2.65 -7.40 -24.72
CA LEU A 112 1.51 -7.53 -25.62
C LEU A 112 0.17 -7.40 -24.87
N MET A 113 0.01 -8.13 -23.75
CA MET A 113 -1.23 -8.08 -22.94
C MET A 113 -1.48 -6.70 -22.32
N TYR A 114 -0.43 -5.93 -22.04
CA TYR A 114 -0.54 -4.55 -21.56
C TYR A 114 -0.72 -3.53 -22.69
N ARG A 115 -0.88 -3.98 -23.95
CA ARG A 115 -0.93 -3.14 -25.16
C ARG A 115 0.24 -2.14 -25.22
N LYS A 116 1.40 -2.53 -24.70
CA LYS A 116 2.63 -1.73 -24.73
C LYS A 116 3.58 -2.16 -25.84
N LEU A 117 3.29 -3.25 -26.53
CA LEU A 117 4.07 -3.71 -27.67
C LEU A 117 3.81 -2.81 -28.86
N ALA A 118 4.85 -2.35 -29.54
CA ALA A 118 4.71 -1.62 -30.79
C ALA A 118 4.34 -2.62 -31.90
N THR A 119 3.03 -2.81 -32.10
CA THR A 119 2.47 -3.53 -33.24
C THR A 119 2.10 -2.53 -34.33
N LYS A 120 2.06 -2.95 -35.59
CA LYS A 120 1.74 -2.06 -36.72
C LYS A 120 0.40 -1.32 -36.54
N ASP A 121 -0.58 -1.95 -35.90
CA ASP A 121 -1.89 -1.34 -35.57
C ASP A 121 -1.84 -0.15 -34.58
N ARG A 122 -0.69 0.12 -33.93
CA ARG A 122 -0.50 1.25 -33.01
C ARG A 122 0.34 2.39 -33.58
N LEU A 123 0.83 2.25 -34.81
CA LEU A 123 1.66 3.25 -35.51
C LEU A 123 0.84 4.17 -36.43
N VAL A 124 -0.50 4.08 -36.37
CA VAL A 124 -1.44 4.98 -37.03
C VAL A 124 -1.91 6.04 -36.05
#